data_AF-A0A644WSU8-F1
#
_entry.id   AF-A0A644WSU8-F1
#
_cell.length_a   1.000
_cell.length_b   1.000
_cell.length_c   1.000
_cell.angle_alpha   90.00
_cell.angle_beta   90.00
_cell.angle_gamma   90.00
#
_symmetry.space_group_name_H-M   'P 1'
#
loop_
_entity.id
_entity.type
_entity.pdbx_description
1 polymer ?
#
loop_
_entity_poly.entity_id
_entity_poly.type
_entity_poly.pdbx_seq_one_letter_code
_entity_poly.pdbx_strand_id
1 'polypeptide(L)'
;MASQDLIKNFFGGFVILADKSFSVGDWIKVDSFEGTVEELGLRSTKIRTIDKELVTVPNSRFADRELINFSARANRRVNFTVGAVYGTSSESLKAAISKIKEMLDQNPMVKNDSALVKLDKFGASSLDIVVQYLTTTTDYTEFMAIKNDINFKIIDIFNEEKISFAFPSMSVYMEK
;
A
#
# COMPACT_ATOMS: atom_id res chain seq x y z
N MET A 1 -15.13 0.63 39.47
CA MET A 1 -14.09 0.68 38.42
C MET A 1 -14.02 -0.65 37.65
N ALA A 2 -13.73 -1.79 38.27
CA ALA A 2 -13.67 -3.10 37.55
C ALA A 2 -14.95 -3.51 36.77
N SER A 3 -16.15 -3.22 37.30
CA SER A 3 -17.42 -3.50 36.59
C SER A 3 -17.62 -2.62 35.35
N GLN A 4 -17.14 -1.36 35.38
CA GLN A 4 -17.25 -0.46 34.23
C GLN A 4 -16.40 -0.98 33.06
N ASP A 5 -15.20 -1.49 33.32
CA ASP A 5 -14.33 -2.03 32.26
C ASP A 5 -14.89 -3.32 31.66
N LEU A 6 -15.51 -4.18 32.46
CA LEU A 6 -16.20 -5.36 31.94
C LEU A 6 -17.37 -4.96 31.04
N ILE A 7 -18.23 -4.05 31.50
CA ILE A 7 -19.38 -3.57 30.73
C ILE A 7 -18.92 -2.93 29.41
N LYS A 8 -17.89 -2.08 29.43
CA LYS A 8 -17.32 -1.46 28.21
C LYS A 8 -16.84 -2.50 27.19
N ASN A 9 -16.18 -3.56 27.63
CA ASN A 9 -15.72 -4.61 26.72
C ASN A 9 -16.87 -5.41 26.12
N PHE A 10 -17.92 -5.70 26.90
CA PHE A 10 -19.11 -6.37 26.37
C PHE A 10 -19.85 -5.51 25.34
N PHE A 11 -20.07 -4.23 25.64
CA PHE A 11 -20.65 -3.30 24.68
C PHE A 11 -19.78 -3.13 23.44
N GLY A 12 -18.45 -3.06 23.59
CA GLY A 12 -17.53 -3.03 22.45
C GLY A 12 -17.65 -4.28 21.58
N GLY A 13 -17.78 -5.46 22.18
CA GLY A 13 -18.03 -6.72 21.46
C GLY A 13 -19.34 -6.71 20.69
N PHE A 14 -20.41 -6.21 21.32
CA PHE A 14 -21.72 -6.06 20.66
C PHE A 14 -21.67 -5.08 19.49
N VAL A 15 -21.00 -3.93 19.64
CA VAL A 15 -20.86 -2.93 18.57
C VAL A 15 -20.10 -3.52 17.38
N ILE A 16 -19.00 -4.24 17.61
CA ILE A 16 -18.26 -4.91 16.52
C ILE A 16 -19.17 -5.85 15.72
N LEU A 17 -20.03 -6.61 16.42
CA LEU A 17 -20.96 -7.55 15.79
C LEU A 17 -22.13 -6.83 15.08
N ALA A 18 -22.68 -5.78 15.68
CA ALA A 18 -23.80 -5.03 15.14
C ALA A 18 -23.40 -4.24 13.89
N ASP A 19 -22.27 -3.55 13.96
CA ASP A 19 -21.74 -2.74 12.86
C ASP A 19 -20.96 -3.57 11.84
N LYS A 20 -20.66 -4.84 12.17
CA LYS A 20 -19.84 -5.76 11.38
C LYS A 20 -18.52 -5.13 10.95
N SER A 21 -17.86 -4.40 11.85
CA SER A 21 -16.62 -3.67 11.54
C SER A 21 -15.50 -4.60 11.05
N PHE A 22 -15.48 -5.84 11.54
CA PHE A 22 -14.62 -6.93 11.07
C PHE A 22 -15.16 -8.30 11.49
N SER A 23 -14.68 -9.36 10.84
CA SER A 23 -15.00 -10.76 11.14
C SER A 23 -13.74 -11.58 11.42
N VAL A 24 -13.91 -12.79 11.97
CA VAL A 24 -12.84 -13.78 12.02
C VAL A 24 -12.33 -14.06 10.60
N GLY A 25 -11.01 -14.04 10.41
CA GLY A 25 -10.34 -14.12 9.11
C GLY A 25 -9.97 -12.78 8.49
N ASP A 26 -10.52 -11.66 8.99
CA ASP A 26 -10.16 -10.34 8.46
C ASP A 26 -8.75 -9.94 8.86
N TRP A 27 -8.02 -9.33 7.92
CA TRP A 27 -6.75 -8.67 8.20
C TRP A 27 -7.03 -7.24 8.65
N ILE A 28 -6.72 -6.93 9.91
CA ILE A 28 -7.03 -5.65 10.52
C ILE A 28 -5.78 -4.99 11.11
N LYS A 29 -5.86 -3.67 11.29
CA LYS A 29 -4.92 -2.90 12.11
C LYS A 29 -5.66 -2.04 13.12
N VAL A 30 -5.19 -2.13 14.36
CA VAL A 30 -5.66 -1.33 15.50
C VAL A 30 -4.44 -0.89 16.31
N ASP A 31 -4.31 0.42 16.56
CA ASP A 31 -3.13 1.01 17.20
C ASP A 31 -1.82 0.52 16.54
N SER A 32 -0.97 -0.20 17.30
CA SER A 32 0.30 -0.79 16.85
C SER A 32 0.18 -2.25 16.37
N PHE A 33 -0.99 -2.87 16.49
CA PHE A 33 -1.19 -4.27 16.15
C PHE A 33 -1.79 -4.41 14.76
N GLU A 34 -1.20 -5.26 13.93
CA GLU A 34 -1.66 -5.58 12.59
C GLU A 34 -1.59 -7.09 12.37
N GLY A 35 -2.67 -7.68 11.85
CA GLY A 35 -2.73 -9.12 11.62
C GLY A 35 -4.12 -9.65 11.33
N THR A 36 -4.24 -10.97 11.26
CA THR A 36 -5.51 -11.67 11.01
C THR A 36 -6.27 -11.90 12.30
N VAL A 37 -7.58 -11.61 12.31
CA VAL A 37 -8.47 -11.97 13.43
C VAL A 37 -8.64 -13.49 13.48
N GLU A 38 -8.12 -14.13 14.53
CA GLU A 38 -8.28 -15.57 14.75
C GLU A 38 -9.55 -15.90 15.54
N GLU A 39 -9.92 -15.05 16.49
CA GLU A 39 -11.06 -15.30 17.37
C GLU A 39 -11.69 -13.98 17.80
N LEU A 40 -13.03 -13.91 17.69
CA LEU A 40 -13.82 -12.82 18.26
C LEU A 40 -14.54 -13.35 19.51
N GLY A 41 -13.99 -13.06 20.68
CA GLY A 41 -14.60 -13.39 21.96
C GLY A 41 -15.53 -12.30 22.48
N LEU A 42 -16.29 -12.61 23.53
CA LEU A 42 -17.25 -11.70 24.14
C LEU A 42 -16.60 -10.43 24.74
N ARG A 43 -15.38 -10.55 25.27
CA ARG A 43 -14.63 -9.47 25.93
C ARG A 43 -13.40 -9.02 25.15
N SER A 44 -12.85 -9.87 24.29
CA SER A 44 -11.58 -9.63 23.63
C SER A 44 -11.50 -10.35 22.29
N THR A 45 -10.75 -9.76 21.38
CA THR A 45 -10.41 -10.31 20.07
C THR A 45 -8.97 -10.80 20.09
N LYS A 46 -8.72 -11.98 19.50
CA LYS A 46 -7.36 -12.49 19.27
C LYS A 46 -6.94 -12.20 17.84
N ILE A 47 -5.77 -11.59 17.69
CA ILE A 47 -5.17 -11.21 16.41
C ILE A 47 -3.84 -11.96 16.28
N ARG A 48 -3.63 -12.63 15.14
CA ARG A 48 -2.36 -13.23 14.76
C ARG A 48 -1.57 -12.26 13.90
N THR A 49 -0.42 -11.80 14.40
CA THR A 49 0.44 -10.87 13.66
C THR A 49 1.13 -11.56 12.47
N ILE A 50 1.77 -10.76 11.62
CA ILE A 50 2.64 -11.26 10.53
C ILE A 50 3.72 -12.19 11.10
N ASP A 51 4.29 -11.82 12.26
CA ASP A 51 5.33 -12.57 12.97
C ASP A 51 4.79 -13.78 13.74
N LYS A 52 3.52 -14.14 13.51
CA LYS A 52 2.82 -15.28 14.12
C LYS A 52 2.61 -15.17 15.63
N GLU A 53 2.71 -13.98 16.20
CA GLU A 53 2.38 -13.74 17.61
C GLU A 53 0.87 -13.68 17.81
N LEU A 54 0.38 -14.17 18.95
CA LEU A 54 -1.04 -14.11 19.31
C LEU A 54 -1.28 -12.92 20.25
N VAL A 55 -1.86 -11.86 19.73
CA VAL A 55 -2.19 -10.65 20.49
C VAL A 55 -3.64 -10.72 20.93
N THR A 56 -3.90 -10.50 22.22
CA THR A 56 -5.26 -10.41 22.76
C THR A 56 -5.61 -8.94 23.03
N VAL A 57 -6.60 -8.42 22.31
CA VAL A 57 -7.03 -7.02 22.38
C VAL A 57 -8.41 -6.93 23.06
N PRO A 58 -8.58 -6.15 24.13
CA PRO A 58 -9.89 -5.93 24.74
C PRO A 58 -10.87 -5.26 23.76
N ASN A 59 -12.12 -5.71 23.73
CA ASN A 59 -13.10 -5.24 22.75
C ASN A 59 -13.41 -3.75 22.86
N SER A 60 -13.29 -3.16 24.06
CA SER A 60 -13.47 -1.71 24.25
C SER A 60 -12.48 -0.88 23.43
N ARG A 61 -11.31 -1.43 23.08
CA ARG A 61 -10.33 -0.74 22.24
C ARG A 61 -10.85 -0.51 20.82
N PHE A 62 -11.62 -1.44 20.26
CA PHE A 62 -12.17 -1.27 18.91
C PHE A 62 -13.37 -0.33 18.87
N ALA A 63 -14.08 -0.17 19.99
CA ALA A 63 -15.18 0.78 20.11
C ALA A 63 -14.69 2.23 20.25
N ASP A 64 -13.54 2.43 20.90
CA ASP A 64 -13.00 3.76 21.22
C ASP A 64 -11.96 4.28 20.20
N ARG A 65 -11.46 3.43 19.29
CA ARG A 65 -10.34 3.74 18.38
C ARG A 65 -10.69 3.48 16.92
N GLU A 66 -9.98 4.17 16.04
CA GLU A 66 -10.00 3.91 14.61
C GLU A 66 -9.37 2.54 14.30
N LEU A 67 -9.99 1.82 13.38
CA LEU A 67 -9.59 0.51 12.91
C LEU A 67 -9.49 0.57 11.39
N ILE A 68 -8.45 -0.05 10.83
CA ILE A 68 -8.37 -0.30 9.39
C ILE A 68 -8.67 -1.79 9.15
N ASN A 69 -9.77 -2.08 8.45
CA ASN A 69 -10.04 -3.42 7.95
C ASN A 69 -9.53 -3.54 6.50
N PHE A 70 -8.39 -4.22 6.33
CA PHE A 70 -7.80 -4.40 5.01
C PHE A 70 -8.50 -5.46 4.17
N SER A 71 -9.25 -6.38 4.79
CA SER A 71 -10.07 -7.37 4.07
C SER A 71 -11.32 -6.73 3.46
N ALA A 72 -11.81 -5.62 4.01
CA ALA A 72 -12.97 -4.90 3.49
C ALA A 72 -12.68 -4.04 2.24
N ARG A 73 -11.42 -3.91 1.81
CA ARG A 73 -11.08 -3.10 0.63
C ARG A 73 -11.57 -3.78 -0.66
N ALA A 74 -12.00 -2.98 -1.63
CA ALA A 74 -12.34 -3.50 -2.97
C ALA A 74 -11.10 -3.76 -3.84
N ASN A 75 -10.01 -3.02 -3.62
CA ASN A 75 -8.81 -3.05 -4.45
C ASN A 75 -7.58 -2.67 -3.60
N ARG A 76 -6.37 -3.01 -4.05
CA ARG A 76 -5.12 -2.52 -3.45
C ARG A 76 -4.49 -1.43 -4.29
N ARG A 77 -4.07 -0.34 -3.65
CA ARG A 77 -3.34 0.74 -4.31
C ARG A 77 -1.85 0.45 -4.34
N VAL A 78 -1.26 0.63 -5.51
CA VAL A 78 0.18 0.78 -5.69
C VAL A 78 0.48 2.28 -5.83
N ASN A 79 1.51 2.74 -5.13
CA ASN A 79 2.01 4.11 -5.19
C ASN A 79 3.52 4.08 -4.94
N PHE A 80 4.30 4.49 -5.94
CA PHE A 80 5.75 4.64 -5.82
C PHE A 80 6.25 5.68 -6.82
N THR A 81 7.53 6.02 -6.68
CA THR A 81 8.22 6.96 -7.56
C THR A 81 9.37 6.25 -8.25
N VAL A 82 9.55 6.53 -9.54
CA VAL A 82 10.70 6.10 -10.34
C VAL A 82 11.50 7.34 -10.72
N GLY A 83 12.78 7.35 -10.39
CA GLY A 83 13.67 8.48 -10.70
C GLY A 83 14.41 8.27 -12.02
N ALA A 84 14.28 9.22 -12.95
CA ALA A 84 15.13 9.32 -14.14
C ALA A 84 16.28 10.32 -13.90
N VAL A 85 17.42 10.14 -14.57
CA VAL A 85 18.54 11.09 -14.47
C VAL A 85 18.19 12.47 -15.07
N TYR A 86 18.79 13.55 -14.54
CA TYR A 86 18.57 14.91 -15.04
C TYR A 86 19.00 15.14 -16.50
N GLY A 87 19.91 14.30 -17.02
CA GLY A 87 20.33 14.33 -18.42
C GLY A 87 19.28 13.77 -19.40
N THR A 88 18.18 13.20 -18.91
CA THR A 88 17.13 12.64 -19.77
C THR A 88 16.40 13.73 -20.54
N SER A 89 16.23 13.52 -21.85
CA SER A 89 15.51 14.46 -22.70
C SER A 89 14.02 14.54 -22.32
N SER A 90 13.41 15.71 -22.52
CA SER A 90 11.96 15.91 -22.29
C SER A 90 11.11 14.99 -23.17
N GLU A 91 11.58 14.68 -24.39
CA GLU A 91 10.90 13.79 -25.33
C GLU A 91 10.88 12.34 -24.83
N SER A 92 12.05 11.79 -24.49
CA SER A 92 12.17 10.43 -23.93
C SER A 92 11.36 10.29 -22.63
N LEU A 93 11.40 11.31 -21.76
CA LEU A 93 10.65 11.27 -20.50
C LEU A 93 9.13 11.24 -20.73
N LYS A 94 8.62 12.04 -21.66
CA LYS A 94 7.20 12.02 -22.06
C LYS A 94 6.82 10.69 -22.67
N ALA A 95 7.66 10.13 -23.53
CA ALA A 95 7.45 8.82 -24.16
C ALA A 95 7.36 7.71 -23.10
N ALA A 96 8.31 7.66 -22.16
CA ALA A 96 8.28 6.68 -21.07
C ALA A 96 7.03 6.82 -20.19
N ILE A 97 6.66 8.04 -19.78
CA ILE A 97 5.43 8.30 -19.01
C ILE A 97 4.19 7.79 -19.77
N SER A 98 4.10 8.08 -21.07
CA SER A 98 2.99 7.65 -21.91
C SER A 98 2.93 6.12 -22.02
N LYS A 99 4.06 5.47 -22.32
CA LYS A 99 4.17 4.02 -22.45
C LYS A 99 3.84 3.29 -21.15
N ILE A 100 4.33 3.79 -20.01
CA ILE A 100 4.00 3.20 -18.69
C ILE A 100 2.51 3.34 -18.42
N LYS A 101 1.92 4.50 -18.70
CA LYS A 101 0.48 4.69 -18.54
C LYS A 101 -0.31 3.73 -19.43
N GLU A 102 0.03 3.63 -20.70
CA GLU A 102 -0.64 2.74 -21.64
C GLU A 102 -0.53 1.27 -21.21
N MET A 103 0.66 0.83 -20.81
CA MET A 103 0.89 -0.52 -20.30
C MET A 103 0.03 -0.82 -19.06
N LEU A 104 -0.15 0.14 -18.15
CA LEU A 104 -1.02 0.00 -17.00
C LEU A 104 -2.50 -0.03 -17.39
N ASP A 105 -2.94 0.87 -18.29
CA ASP A 105 -4.33 0.95 -18.75
C ASP A 105 -4.76 -0.31 -19.52
N GLN A 106 -3.82 -0.99 -20.20
CA GLN A 106 -4.06 -2.24 -20.94
C GLN A 106 -3.91 -3.51 -20.09
N ASN A 107 -3.42 -3.40 -18.86
CA ASN A 107 -3.17 -4.57 -18.00
C ASN A 107 -4.47 -5.04 -17.33
N PRO A 108 -4.96 -6.27 -17.58
CA PRO A 108 -6.22 -6.76 -17.01
C PRO A 108 -6.21 -6.92 -15.48
N MET A 109 -5.02 -6.94 -14.87
CA MET A 109 -4.85 -6.99 -13.42
C MET A 109 -4.82 -5.62 -12.75
N VAL A 110 -4.85 -4.55 -13.55
CA VAL A 110 -5.00 -3.17 -13.12
C VAL A 110 -6.45 -2.75 -13.32
N LYS A 111 -7.02 -2.07 -12.34
CA LYS A 111 -8.39 -1.56 -12.42
C LYS A 111 -8.45 -0.47 -13.50
N ASN A 112 -9.44 -0.57 -14.38
CA ASN A 112 -9.71 0.42 -15.42
C ASN A 112 -9.78 1.84 -14.84
N ASP A 113 -9.21 2.80 -15.59
CA ASP A 113 -9.17 4.23 -15.26
C ASP A 113 -8.53 4.58 -13.90
N SER A 114 -7.76 3.66 -13.31
CA SER A 114 -7.10 3.91 -12.01
C SER A 114 -5.66 4.41 -12.12
N ALA A 115 -5.04 4.30 -13.31
CA ALA A 115 -3.62 4.56 -13.49
C ALA A 115 -3.30 6.05 -13.66
N LEU A 116 -2.43 6.56 -12.78
CA LEU A 116 -1.84 7.89 -12.85
C LEU A 116 -0.32 7.75 -12.96
N VAL A 117 0.22 8.27 -14.05
CA VAL A 117 1.67 8.34 -14.30
C VAL A 117 2.02 9.75 -14.74
N LYS A 118 2.82 10.46 -13.95
CA LYS A 118 3.18 11.87 -14.19
C LYS A 118 4.59 12.17 -13.68
N LEU A 119 5.25 13.15 -14.28
CA LEU A 119 6.38 13.82 -13.63
C LEU A 119 5.81 14.60 -12.43
N ASP A 120 6.23 14.22 -11.23
CA ASP A 120 5.74 14.77 -9.96
C ASP A 120 6.57 15.98 -9.54
N LYS A 121 7.89 15.81 -9.49
CA LYS A 121 8.82 16.85 -9.03
C LYS A 121 10.23 16.66 -9.57
N PHE A 122 11.04 17.69 -9.35
CA PHE A 122 12.49 17.67 -9.53
C PHE A 122 13.14 17.35 -8.18
N GLY A 123 13.57 16.10 -7.98
CA GLY A 123 14.17 15.60 -6.75
C GLY A 123 15.65 15.97 -6.61
N ALA A 124 16.26 15.69 -5.45
CA ALA A 124 17.66 16.08 -5.18
C ALA A 124 18.67 15.50 -6.19
N SER A 125 18.40 14.33 -6.77
CA SER A 125 19.27 13.68 -7.76
C SER A 125 18.49 13.05 -8.93
N SER A 126 17.19 13.35 -9.08
CA SER A 126 16.29 12.66 -10.01
C SER A 126 15.18 13.55 -10.56
N LEU A 127 14.69 13.22 -11.76
CA LEU A 127 13.37 13.59 -12.25
C LEU A 127 12.37 12.54 -11.77
N ASP A 128 11.50 12.90 -10.84
CA ASP A 128 10.66 11.95 -10.10
C ASP A 128 9.34 11.71 -10.85
N ILE A 129 9.16 10.49 -11.36
CA ILE A 129 7.91 10.05 -11.99
C ILE A 129 7.08 9.32 -10.96
N VAL A 130 5.90 9.84 -10.61
CA VAL A 130 4.95 9.14 -9.75
C VAL A 130 4.17 8.11 -10.58
N VAL A 131 4.08 6.88 -10.07
CA VAL A 131 3.33 5.77 -10.64
C VAL A 131 2.30 5.28 -9.62
N GLN A 132 1.03 5.41 -9.97
CA GLN A 132 -0.10 5.02 -9.12
C GLN A 132 -1.12 4.24 -9.91
N TYR A 133 -1.67 3.18 -9.32
CA TYR A 133 -2.78 2.41 -9.88
C TYR A 133 -3.45 1.56 -8.79
N LEU A 134 -4.65 1.06 -9.08
CA LEU A 134 -5.35 0.08 -8.24
C LEU A 134 -5.27 -1.29 -8.91
N THR A 135 -4.99 -2.36 -8.15
CA THR A 135 -5.08 -3.73 -8.66
C THR A 135 -6.51 -4.26 -8.58
N THR A 136 -6.87 -5.19 -9.45
CA THR A 136 -8.17 -5.88 -9.41
C THR A 136 -8.28 -6.84 -8.23
N THR A 137 -7.16 -7.36 -7.72
CA THR A 137 -7.10 -8.27 -6.58
C THR A 137 -6.96 -7.55 -5.22
N THR A 138 -7.43 -8.22 -4.18
CA THR A 138 -7.23 -7.88 -2.77
C THR A 138 -6.27 -8.84 -2.07
N ASP A 139 -5.94 -9.98 -2.69
CA ASP A 139 -4.98 -10.95 -2.19
C ASP A 139 -3.57 -10.33 -2.18
N TYR A 140 -2.82 -10.54 -1.10
CA TYR A 140 -1.51 -9.93 -0.95
C TYR A 140 -0.45 -10.55 -1.85
N THR A 141 -0.49 -11.87 -2.04
CA THR A 141 0.51 -12.61 -2.82
C THR A 141 0.36 -12.25 -4.30
N GLU A 142 -0.87 -12.28 -4.80
CA GLU A 142 -1.19 -11.89 -6.17
C GLU A 142 -0.89 -10.40 -6.41
N PHE A 143 -1.23 -9.52 -5.46
CA PHE A 143 -0.86 -8.11 -5.51
C PHE A 143 0.66 -7.89 -5.63
N MET A 144 1.46 -8.64 -4.86
CA MET A 144 2.92 -8.58 -4.94
C MET A 144 3.44 -9.07 -6.29
N ALA A 145 2.85 -10.14 -6.84
CA ALA A 145 3.22 -10.67 -8.15
C ALA A 145 2.90 -9.67 -9.28
N ILE A 146 1.71 -9.04 -9.26
CA ILE A 146 1.31 -8.00 -10.22
C ILE A 146 2.26 -6.80 -10.14
N LYS A 147 2.58 -6.33 -8.93
CA LYS A 147 3.51 -5.22 -8.73
C LYS A 147 4.91 -5.56 -9.25
N ASN A 148 5.39 -6.78 -9.02
CA ASN A 148 6.69 -7.24 -9.50
C ASN A 148 6.75 -7.25 -11.04
N ASP A 149 5.76 -7.85 -11.70
CA ASP A 149 5.65 -7.87 -13.17
C ASP A 149 5.64 -6.44 -13.76
N ILE A 150 4.83 -5.56 -13.20
CA ILE A 150 4.75 -4.14 -13.62
C ILE A 150 6.10 -3.43 -13.44
N ASN A 151 6.82 -3.67 -12.35
CA ASN A 151 8.14 -3.07 -12.12
C ASN A 151 9.15 -3.50 -13.20
N PHE A 152 9.17 -4.77 -13.60
CA PHE A 152 10.05 -5.23 -14.68
C PHE A 152 9.67 -4.60 -16.02
N LYS A 153 8.38 -4.48 -16.34
CA LYS A 153 7.93 -3.78 -17.55
C LYS A 153 8.33 -2.30 -17.56
N ILE A 154 8.33 -1.64 -16.41
CA ILE A 154 8.83 -0.26 -16.30
C ILE A 154 10.35 -0.20 -16.58
N ILE A 155 11.11 -1.19 -16.11
CA ILE A 155 12.55 -1.31 -16.45
C ILE A 155 12.74 -1.45 -17.96
N ASP A 156 11.95 -2.30 -18.61
CA ASP A 156 12.03 -2.50 -20.06
C ASP A 156 11.69 -1.20 -20.82
N ILE A 157 10.62 -0.50 -20.43
CA ILE A 157 10.25 0.80 -21.03
C ILE A 157 11.36 1.85 -20.84
N PHE A 158 11.98 1.91 -19.66
CA PHE A 158 13.11 2.82 -19.43
C PHE A 158 14.29 2.50 -20.36
N ASN A 159 14.60 1.21 -20.54
CA ASN A 159 15.66 0.77 -21.43
C ASN A 159 15.36 1.09 -22.90
N GLU A 160 14.12 0.87 -23.36
CA GLU A 160 13.67 1.22 -24.72
C GLU A 160 13.85 2.72 -25.01
N GLU A 161 13.46 3.57 -24.06
CA GLU A 161 13.58 5.03 -24.15
C GLU A 161 14.99 5.54 -23.83
N LYS A 162 15.95 4.63 -23.59
CA LYS A 162 17.35 4.92 -23.24
C LYS A 162 17.48 5.83 -22.01
N ILE A 163 16.57 5.66 -21.04
CA ILE A 163 16.54 6.39 -19.78
C ILE A 163 17.30 5.60 -18.73
N SER A 164 18.31 6.24 -18.13
CA SER A 164 18.98 5.68 -16.95
C SER A 164 18.19 5.99 -15.68
N PHE A 165 18.14 5.00 -14.78
CA PHE A 165 17.65 5.20 -13.42
C PHE A 165 18.59 6.13 -12.66
N ALA A 166 18.00 7.05 -11.90
CA ALA A 166 18.76 7.95 -11.05
C ALA A 166 19.30 7.23 -9.81
N PHE A 167 20.55 7.55 -9.46
CA PHE A 167 21.17 7.20 -8.19
C PHE A 167 21.47 8.49 -7.41
N PRO A 168 21.61 8.43 -6.08
CA PRO A 168 22.11 9.56 -5.31
C PRO A 168 23.40 10.12 -5.93
N SER A 169 23.38 11.39 -6.31
CA SER A 169 24.46 12.05 -7.05
C SER A 169 24.84 13.35 -6.37
N MET A 170 26.14 13.65 -6.32
CA MET A 170 26.67 14.92 -5.80
C MET A 170 27.80 15.44 -6.67
N SER A 171 27.89 16.75 -6.80
CA SER A 171 29.06 17.42 -7.39
C SER A 171 30.02 17.80 -6.27
N VAL A 172 31.26 17.30 -6.32
CA VAL A 172 32.31 17.62 -5.36
C VAL A 172 33.21 18.70 -5.95
N TYR A 173 33.26 19.86 -5.30
CA TYR A 173 34.22 20.92 -5.62
C TYR A 173 35.48 20.69 -4.78
N MET A 174 36.62 20.42 -5.44
CA MET A 174 37.91 20.31 -4.76
C MET A 174 38.64 21.64 -4.84
N GLU A 175 38.89 22.24 -3.67
CA GLU A 175 39.79 23.39 -3.55
C GLU A 175 41.25 22.90 -3.62
N LYS A 176 42.10 23.68 -4.29
CA LYS A 176 43.55 23.42 -4.37
C LYS A 176 44.29 24.09 -3.24
#